data_AF-A0A533V244-F1
#
_entry.id   AF-A0A533V244-F1
#
_cell.length_a   1.000
_cell.length_b   1.000
_cell.length_c   1.000
_cell.angle_alpha   90.00
_cell.angle_beta   90.00
_cell.angle_gamma   90.00
#
_symmetry.space_group_name_H-M   'P 1'
#
loop_
_entity.id
_entity.type
_entity.pdbx_description
1 polymer ?
#
loop_
_entity_poly.entity_id
_entity_poly.type
_entity_poly.pdbx_seq_one_letter_code
_entity_poly.pdbx_strand_id
1 'polypeptide(L)'
;MLTKEKEIQKINSPSDGIEFILNHFTEPIFPRTISTHKSQGKQFEIFSKEEMIKAYEESDLFDCRVNAYPSYTEYKGIQRYPPNFIFADLDLSTFRNLVALDRALQTTLRIIRIKINGTPTVVWTGNGYHIYQPIDAIILEEFTPFEEFENPSLKFLRFAENKLTSGKSDPSHNPSFKSCMIRIPGSYNSKCSSDKNEVKIYQKWDGYRPPISLLLGSFHAYLVDQKIKEMKLKKRIEKRFGNAAQQSNSIHWIETLLQTPIEDYRKNAIGLILTPYLINIRKISYDDAFSIIREWLTKCNELRHLDSNFDYRIKNSLYTAIKKQTLPMRLDTLENKNRELHRLLTEKTKVEGMLK
;
A
#
# COMPACT_ATOMS: atom_id res chain seq x y z
N MET A 1 12.19 -30.55 22.69
CA MET A 1 11.55 -30.05 23.92
C MET A 1 11.16 -28.60 23.72
N LEU A 2 9.98 -28.21 24.25
CA LEU A 2 9.30 -26.90 24.21
C LEU A 2 8.26 -26.69 23.09
N THR A 3 7.26 -27.58 23.04
CA THR A 3 5.86 -27.15 22.86
C THR A 3 5.28 -26.85 24.24
N LYS A 4 5.65 -25.71 24.83
CA LYS A 4 4.73 -25.07 25.77
C LYS A 4 3.66 -24.45 24.88
N GLU A 5 2.44 -24.97 24.95
CA GLU A 5 1.26 -24.27 24.44
C GLU A 5 1.33 -22.84 24.99
N LYS A 6 1.66 -21.87 24.14
CA LYS A 6 1.61 -20.46 24.53
C LYS A 6 0.12 -20.17 24.69
N GLU A 7 -0.30 -19.97 25.94
CA GLU A 7 -1.67 -19.64 26.30
C GLU A 7 -2.14 -18.42 25.50
N ILE A 8 -3.12 -18.65 24.63
CA ILE A 8 -3.86 -17.57 24.00
C ILE A 8 -4.65 -16.89 25.10
N GLN A 9 -4.36 -15.61 25.35
CA GLN A 9 -5.07 -14.88 26.39
C GLN A 9 -6.46 -14.50 25.90
N LYS A 10 -7.47 -14.95 26.64
CA LYS A 10 -8.86 -14.59 26.40
C LYS A 10 -9.09 -13.17 26.92
N ILE A 11 -9.75 -12.36 26.11
CA ILE A 11 -10.20 -11.03 26.50
C ILE A 11 -11.63 -11.17 27.03
N ASN A 12 -11.92 -10.50 28.14
CA ASN A 12 -13.20 -10.65 28.83
C ASN A 12 -14.33 -9.88 28.13
N SER A 13 -14.01 -8.81 27.41
CA SER A 13 -14.97 -8.03 26.61
C SER A 13 -14.32 -7.33 25.41
N PRO A 14 -15.09 -6.96 24.36
CA PRO A 14 -14.58 -6.16 23.25
C PRO A 14 -14.01 -4.80 23.68
N SER A 15 -14.55 -4.21 24.76
CA SER A 15 -14.05 -2.97 25.36
C SER A 15 -12.61 -3.11 25.86
N ASP A 16 -12.26 -4.25 26.47
CA ASP A 16 -10.90 -4.55 26.90
C ASP A 16 -9.95 -4.68 25.69
N GLY A 17 -10.44 -5.21 24.56
CA GLY A 17 -9.70 -5.30 23.31
C GLY A 17 -9.39 -3.93 22.71
N ILE A 18 -10.36 -3.00 22.77
CA ILE A 18 -10.18 -1.60 22.37
C ILE A 18 -9.14 -0.95 23.27
N GLU A 19 -9.32 -1.01 24.59
CA GLU A 19 -8.41 -0.43 25.58
C GLU A 19 -6.98 -0.95 25.38
N PHE A 20 -6.83 -2.27 25.19
CA PHE A 20 -5.55 -2.88 24.92
C PHE A 20 -4.87 -2.28 23.68
N ILE A 21 -5.59 -2.08 22.58
CA ILE A 21 -5.01 -1.50 21.36
C ILE A 21 -4.70 -0.01 21.54
N LEU A 22 -5.59 0.76 22.17
CA LEU A 22 -5.38 2.20 22.38
C LEU A 22 -4.11 2.50 23.20
N ASN A 23 -3.76 1.63 24.16
CA ASN A 23 -2.53 1.75 24.95
C ASN A 23 -1.23 1.66 24.12
N HIS A 24 -1.30 1.21 22.86
CA HIS A 24 -0.14 1.22 21.96
C HIS A 24 0.11 2.59 21.32
N PHE A 25 -0.89 3.48 21.31
CA PHE A 25 -0.81 4.77 20.64
C PHE A 25 -0.23 5.86 21.53
N THR A 26 0.28 6.91 20.91
CA THR A 26 0.70 8.14 21.59
C THR A 26 -0.37 9.20 21.43
N GLU A 27 -0.52 10.06 22.43
CA GLU A 27 -1.43 11.20 22.34
C GLU A 27 -1.07 12.14 21.16
N PRO A 28 -2.07 12.77 20.51
CA PRO A 28 -3.50 12.58 20.74
C PRO A 28 -4.01 11.23 20.19
N ILE A 29 -4.80 10.49 20.98
CA ILE A 29 -5.41 9.23 20.53
C ILE A 29 -6.45 9.49 19.43
N PHE A 30 -7.28 10.52 19.59
CA PHE A 30 -8.35 10.91 18.67
C PHE A 30 -8.11 12.31 18.09
N PRO A 31 -8.65 12.64 16.91
CA PRO A 31 -9.49 11.81 16.05
C PRO A 31 -8.71 10.75 15.26
N ARG A 32 -9.39 9.67 14.90
CA ARG A 32 -8.79 8.51 14.24
C ARG A 32 -9.77 7.84 13.31
N THR A 33 -9.26 7.19 12.25
CA THR A 33 -10.12 6.43 11.35
C THR A 33 -10.30 4.99 11.83
N ILE A 34 -11.53 4.49 11.69
CA ILE A 34 -11.89 3.09 11.90
C ILE A 34 -12.57 2.51 10.66
N SER A 35 -12.66 1.19 10.58
CA SER A 35 -13.47 0.46 9.60
C SER A 35 -14.11 -0.72 10.30
N THR A 36 -15.29 -1.11 9.81
CA THR A 36 -16.08 -2.23 10.30
C THR A 36 -16.64 -3.02 9.12
N HIS A 37 -17.24 -4.18 9.40
CA HIS A 37 -17.96 -4.93 8.37
C HIS A 37 -19.10 -4.10 7.76
N LYS A 38 -19.87 -3.38 8.60
CA LYS A 38 -20.93 -2.47 8.14
C LYS A 38 -20.42 -1.35 7.23
N SER A 39 -19.18 -0.89 7.41
CA SER A 39 -18.60 0.15 6.55
C SER A 39 -18.17 -0.34 5.17
N GLN A 40 -18.26 -1.65 4.89
CA GLN A 40 -17.89 -2.27 3.62
C GLN A 40 -16.46 -1.91 3.17
N GLY A 41 -15.53 -1.84 4.14
CA GLY A 41 -14.13 -1.50 3.91
C GLY A 41 -13.85 0.01 3.78
N LYS A 42 -14.87 0.87 3.88
CA LYS A 42 -14.65 2.32 3.98
C LYS A 42 -14.13 2.67 5.37
N GLN A 43 -13.13 3.54 5.42
CA GLN A 43 -12.68 4.15 6.65
C GLN A 43 -13.52 5.40 6.95
N PHE A 44 -13.86 5.62 8.22
CA PHE A 44 -14.54 6.83 8.68
C PHE A 44 -13.92 7.31 10.00
N GLU A 45 -13.99 8.61 10.24
CA GLU A 45 -13.39 9.26 11.41
C GLU A 45 -14.30 9.12 12.64
N ILE A 46 -13.66 8.95 13.80
CA ILE A 46 -14.28 8.98 15.12
C ILE A 46 -13.46 9.87 16.04
N PHE A 47 -14.11 10.43 17.05
CA PHE A 47 -13.56 11.45 17.94
C PHE A 47 -13.42 10.99 19.39
N SER A 48 -13.94 9.81 19.74
CA SER A 48 -13.84 9.27 21.08
C SER A 48 -13.81 7.74 21.13
N LYS A 49 -13.46 7.21 22.30
CA LYS A 49 -13.50 5.76 22.58
C LYS A 49 -14.94 5.25 22.56
N GLU A 50 -15.89 6.05 23.03
CA GLU A 50 -17.32 5.72 23.09
C GLU A 50 -17.90 5.58 21.68
N GLU A 51 -17.54 6.48 20.76
CA GLU A 51 -17.90 6.37 19.34
C GLU A 51 -17.31 5.10 18.71
N MET A 52 -16.06 4.76 19.05
CA MET A 52 -15.42 3.52 18.60
C MET A 52 -16.19 2.27 19.06
N ILE A 53 -16.51 2.20 20.35
CA ILE A 53 -17.25 1.08 20.96
C ILE A 53 -18.59 0.92 20.25
N LYS A 54 -19.37 2.01 20.16
CA LYS A 54 -20.68 2.00 19.52
C LYS A 54 -20.61 1.52 18.07
N ALA A 55 -19.66 2.01 17.29
CA ALA A 55 -19.50 1.62 15.89
C ALA A 55 -19.15 0.12 15.73
N TYR A 56 -18.38 -0.45 16.66
CA TYR A 56 -18.03 -1.86 16.66
C TYR A 56 -19.18 -2.75 17.12
N GLU A 57 -19.91 -2.36 18.16
CA GLU A 57 -21.12 -3.04 18.64
C GLU A 57 -22.19 -3.06 17.54
N GLU A 58 -22.42 -1.93 16.87
CA GLU A 58 -23.35 -1.87 15.74
C GLU A 58 -22.95 -2.84 14.63
N SER A 59 -21.67 -3.16 14.45
CA SER A 59 -21.20 -4.09 13.43
C SER A 59 -21.13 -5.55 13.90
N ASP A 60 -21.76 -5.88 15.04
CA ASP A 60 -21.69 -7.20 15.68
C ASP A 60 -20.25 -7.68 15.89
N LEU A 61 -19.33 -6.73 16.09
CA LEU A 61 -17.90 -6.94 16.25
C LEU A 61 -17.19 -7.57 15.03
N PHE A 62 -17.78 -7.49 13.84
CA PHE A 62 -17.12 -7.97 12.62
C PHE A 62 -16.24 -6.91 11.97
N ASP A 63 -15.04 -7.33 11.59
CA ASP A 63 -14.00 -6.53 10.91
C ASP A 63 -13.67 -5.22 11.61
N CYS A 64 -13.71 -5.19 12.94
CA CYS A 64 -13.34 -4.02 13.74
C CYS A 64 -11.85 -3.71 13.56
N ARG A 65 -11.57 -2.55 12.94
CA ARG A 65 -10.20 -2.09 12.70
C ARG A 65 -10.06 -0.62 13.02
N VAL A 66 -8.92 -0.25 13.57
CA VAL A 66 -8.53 1.12 13.87
C VAL A 66 -7.20 1.44 13.23
N ASN A 67 -7.04 2.64 12.68
CA ASN A 67 -5.76 3.07 12.11
C ASN A 67 -4.73 3.30 13.23
N ALA A 68 -3.49 2.81 13.05
CA ALA A 68 -2.37 3.06 13.95
C ALA A 68 -2.01 4.55 14.10
N TYR A 69 -2.40 5.36 13.13
CA TYR A 69 -2.15 6.80 13.11
C TYR A 69 -3.43 7.64 13.23
N PRO A 70 -3.35 8.85 13.80
CA PRO A 70 -4.48 9.77 13.83
C PRO A 70 -4.90 10.18 12.41
N SER A 71 -6.10 10.72 12.25
CA SER A 71 -6.62 11.09 10.93
C SER A 71 -5.77 12.15 10.23
N TYR A 72 -5.23 13.10 11.00
CA TYR A 72 -4.48 14.24 10.51
C TYR A 72 -2.97 14.00 10.66
N THR A 73 -2.39 13.29 9.70
CA THR A 73 -0.95 12.99 9.67
C THR A 73 -0.16 13.89 8.71
N GLU A 74 -0.84 14.58 7.80
CA GLU A 74 -0.25 15.38 6.74
C GLU A 74 -1.05 16.67 6.54
N TYR A 75 -0.37 17.77 6.21
CA TYR A 75 -1.02 19.00 5.79
C TYR A 75 -0.28 19.59 4.59
N LYS A 76 -0.99 19.78 3.47
CA LYS A 76 -0.44 20.33 2.22
C LYS A 76 0.84 19.61 1.73
N GLY A 77 0.89 18.27 1.80
CA GLY A 77 2.07 17.50 1.39
C GLY A 77 3.14 17.34 2.47
N ILE A 78 3.01 18.03 3.61
CA ILE A 78 4.00 17.98 4.70
C ILE A 78 3.55 16.96 5.74
N GLN A 79 4.37 15.93 5.93
CA GLN A 79 4.20 14.95 7.00
C GLN A 79 4.37 15.62 8.38
N ARG A 80 3.40 15.43 9.27
CA ARG A 80 3.35 16.03 10.61
C ARG A 80 3.38 15.01 11.74
N TYR A 81 3.36 13.73 11.41
CA TYR A 81 3.34 12.66 12.39
C TYR A 81 4.53 11.71 12.19
N PRO A 82 5.24 11.33 13.26
CA PRO A 82 6.38 10.42 13.14
C PRO A 82 5.90 9.00 12.79
N PRO A 83 6.73 8.18 12.13
CA PRO A 83 6.43 6.78 11.85
C PRO A 83 6.63 5.90 13.10
N ASN A 84 5.94 6.23 14.20
CA ASN A 84 6.14 5.70 15.55
C ASN A 84 5.45 4.34 15.83
N PHE A 85 4.99 3.65 14.79
CA PHE A 85 4.28 2.39 14.91
C PHE A 85 4.65 1.45 13.77
N ILE A 86 5.33 0.35 14.09
CA ILE A 86 5.67 -0.68 13.12
C ILE A 86 4.54 -1.70 13.10
N PHE A 87 3.95 -1.89 11.93
CA PHE A 87 2.96 -2.92 11.67
C PHE A 87 3.48 -3.87 10.60
N ALA A 88 3.61 -5.15 10.97
CA ALA A 88 3.95 -6.23 10.04
C ALA A 88 2.80 -7.24 9.95
N ASP A 89 2.54 -7.71 8.74
CA ASP A 89 1.50 -8.70 8.46
C ASP A 89 2.11 -9.99 7.87
N LEU A 90 1.84 -11.12 8.52
CA LEU A 90 2.23 -12.45 8.09
C LEU A 90 0.96 -13.26 7.76
N ASP A 91 0.57 -13.27 6.49
CA ASP A 91 -0.62 -14.00 6.03
C ASP A 91 -0.28 -15.47 5.69
N LEU A 92 -1.05 -16.41 6.23
CA LEU A 92 -0.91 -17.85 6.01
C LEU A 92 -0.91 -18.22 4.51
N SER A 93 -1.64 -17.49 3.67
CA SER A 93 -1.70 -17.71 2.22
C SER A 93 -0.33 -17.55 1.52
N THR A 94 0.59 -16.82 2.13
CA THR A 94 1.97 -16.65 1.64
C THR A 94 2.90 -17.78 2.06
N PHE A 95 2.43 -18.70 2.91
CA PHE A 95 3.17 -19.84 3.43
C PHE A 95 2.54 -21.17 3.01
N ARG A 96 3.36 -22.23 2.99
CA ARG A 96 2.89 -23.56 2.59
C ARG A 96 1.95 -24.20 3.62
N ASN A 97 2.14 -23.86 4.90
CA ASN A 97 1.39 -24.39 6.04
C ASN A 97 1.65 -23.56 7.30
N LEU A 98 0.90 -23.85 8.36
CA LEU A 98 0.99 -23.16 9.65
C LEU A 98 2.39 -23.28 10.28
N VAL A 99 3.05 -24.43 10.16
CA VAL A 99 4.42 -24.63 10.70
C VAL A 99 5.42 -23.65 10.06
N ALA A 100 5.30 -23.40 8.75
CA ALA A 100 6.14 -22.43 8.06
C ALA A 100 5.84 -20.99 8.51
N LEU A 101 4.55 -20.66 8.71
CA LEU A 101 4.12 -19.36 9.24
C LEU A 101 4.68 -19.15 10.67
N ASP A 102 4.58 -20.14 11.56
CA ASP A 102 5.09 -20.06 12.93
C ASP A 102 6.60 -19.85 12.97
N ARG A 103 7.35 -20.54 12.08
CA ARG A 103 8.79 -20.31 11.93
C ARG A 103 9.11 -18.90 11.46
N ALA A 104 8.30 -18.35 10.55
CA ALA A 104 8.44 -16.97 10.11
C ALA A 104 8.16 -16.00 11.27
N LEU A 105 7.10 -16.22 12.04
CA LEU A 105 6.80 -15.45 13.26
C LEU A 105 7.99 -15.48 14.25
N GLN A 106 8.49 -16.67 14.62
CA GLN A 106 9.62 -16.77 15.56
C GLN A 106 10.88 -16.08 15.02
N THR A 107 11.11 -16.15 13.71
CA THR A 107 12.22 -15.44 13.07
C THR A 107 12.04 -13.92 13.18
N THR A 108 10.84 -13.41 12.87
CA THR A 108 10.51 -11.99 12.99
C THR A 108 10.68 -11.49 14.43
N LEU A 109 10.13 -12.20 15.42
CA LEU A 109 10.27 -11.83 16.84
C LEU A 109 11.74 -11.81 17.29
N ARG A 110 12.54 -12.79 16.85
CA ARG A 110 13.98 -12.81 17.12
C ARG A 110 14.70 -11.62 16.49
N ILE A 111 14.35 -11.24 15.26
CA ILE A 111 14.94 -10.07 14.59
C ILE A 111 14.57 -8.79 15.32
N ILE A 112 13.29 -8.60 15.68
CA ILE A 112 12.82 -7.43 16.46
C ILE A 112 13.62 -7.30 17.76
N ARG A 113 13.75 -8.40 18.51
CA ARG A 113 14.54 -8.43 19.73
C ARG A 113 16.02 -8.08 19.50
N ILE A 114 16.66 -8.65 18.48
CA ILE A 114 18.09 -8.40 18.22
C ILE A 114 18.35 -6.99 17.67
N LYS A 115 17.47 -6.48 16.81
CA LYS A 115 17.70 -5.23 16.07
C LYS A 115 17.27 -3.99 16.85
N ILE A 116 16.18 -4.09 17.60
CA ILE A 116 15.61 -2.95 18.30
C ILE A 116 15.30 -3.25 19.78
N ASN A 117 15.66 -4.43 20.28
CA ASN A 117 15.35 -4.83 21.67
C ASN A 117 13.85 -4.70 22.02
N GLY A 118 12.97 -4.91 21.03
CA GLY A 118 11.53 -4.83 21.21
C GLY A 118 10.89 -6.17 21.53
N THR A 119 9.78 -6.12 22.28
CA THR A 119 8.88 -7.26 22.48
C THR A 119 7.48 -6.86 21.99
N PRO A 120 7.09 -7.19 20.75
CA PRO A 120 5.87 -6.63 20.16
C PRO A 120 4.61 -7.33 20.67
N THR A 121 3.47 -6.69 20.44
CA THR A 121 2.17 -7.39 20.45
C THR A 121 2.07 -8.27 19.21
N VAL A 122 1.60 -9.50 19.39
CA VAL A 122 1.28 -10.43 18.30
C VAL A 122 -0.20 -10.80 18.41
N VAL A 123 -0.92 -10.61 17.30
CA VAL A 123 -2.35 -10.91 17.20
C VAL A 123 -2.56 -11.96 16.12
N TRP A 124 -3.24 -13.04 16.48
CA TRP A 124 -3.79 -14.00 15.52
C TRP A 124 -5.07 -13.45 14.92
N THR A 125 -5.17 -13.45 13.60
CA THR A 125 -6.28 -12.80 12.87
C THR A 125 -7.23 -13.80 12.19
N GLY A 126 -7.04 -15.09 12.45
CA GLY A 126 -7.77 -16.19 11.83
C GLY A 126 -7.06 -16.84 10.66
N ASN A 127 -6.33 -16.05 9.87
CA ASN A 127 -5.58 -16.48 8.70
C ASN A 127 -4.11 -16.04 8.72
N GLY A 128 -3.59 -15.58 9.85
CA GLY A 128 -2.25 -15.01 9.91
C GLY A 128 -1.92 -14.36 11.24
N TYR A 129 -0.73 -13.78 11.31
CA TYR A 129 -0.26 -12.99 12.44
C TYR A 129 -0.07 -11.53 12.05
N HIS A 130 -0.70 -10.65 12.80
CA HIS A 130 -0.33 -9.25 12.83
C HIS A 130 0.66 -9.01 13.98
N ILE A 131 1.68 -8.19 13.73
CA ILE A 131 2.72 -7.85 14.71
C ILE A 131 2.77 -6.33 14.84
N TYR A 132 2.64 -5.85 16.07
CA TYR A 132 2.55 -4.44 16.41
C TYR A 132 3.70 -4.06 17.35
N GLN A 133 4.58 -3.17 16.90
CA GLN A 133 5.67 -2.63 17.71
C GLN A 133 5.63 -1.10 17.69
N PRO A 134 5.13 -0.48 18.76
CA PRO A 134 5.32 0.95 18.98
C PRO A 134 6.82 1.26 19.14
N ILE A 135 7.27 2.38 18.59
CA ILE A 135 8.66 2.87 18.68
C ILE A 135 8.67 4.35 19.06
N ASP A 136 9.80 4.82 19.57
CA ASP A 136 10.04 6.25 19.78
C ASP A 136 10.67 6.83 18.51
N ALA A 137 9.98 7.76 17.85
CA ALA A 137 10.32 8.22 16.52
C ALA A 137 10.10 9.72 16.35
N ILE A 138 10.90 10.30 15.44
CA ILE A 138 10.79 11.69 14.98
C ILE A 138 10.22 11.74 13.56
N ILE A 139 9.78 12.92 13.14
CA ILE A 139 9.37 13.17 11.76
C ILE A 139 10.65 13.19 10.91
N LEU A 140 10.81 12.20 10.02
CA LEU A 140 12.05 12.06 9.25
C LEU A 140 12.20 13.14 8.19
N GLU A 141 11.10 13.75 7.74
CA GLU A 141 11.10 14.90 6.85
C GLU A 141 11.81 16.13 7.46
N GLU A 142 11.82 16.24 8.79
CA GLU A 142 12.47 17.34 9.54
C GLU A 142 13.92 17.02 9.94
N PHE A 143 14.39 15.80 9.67
CA PHE A 143 15.72 15.36 10.06
C PHE A 143 16.71 15.52 8.90
N THR A 144 17.71 16.39 9.06
CA THR A 144 18.66 16.78 8.00
C THR A 144 19.25 15.60 7.19
N PRO A 145 19.64 14.46 7.79
CA PRO A 145 20.12 13.30 7.03
C PRO A 145 19.11 12.69 6.04
N PHE A 146 17.83 13.03 6.12
CA PHE A 146 16.80 12.52 5.22
C PHE A 146 16.13 13.58 4.34
N GLU A 147 16.52 14.85 4.44
CA GLU A 147 15.92 15.98 3.72
C GLU A 147 15.92 15.78 2.19
N GLU A 148 16.96 15.12 1.65
CA GLU A 148 17.07 14.88 0.20
C GLU A 148 16.16 13.77 -0.34
N PHE A 149 15.48 13.00 0.53
CA PHE A 149 14.63 11.90 0.12
C PHE A 149 13.16 12.32 0.17
N GLU A 150 12.41 11.95 -0.87
CA GLU A 150 10.96 12.18 -0.89
C GLU A 150 10.24 11.21 0.07
N ASN A 151 9.40 11.75 0.96
CA ASN A 151 8.55 11.02 1.92
C ASN A 151 9.28 9.93 2.76
N PRO A 152 10.39 10.28 3.45
CA PRO A 152 11.20 9.33 4.21
C PRO A 152 10.41 8.62 5.31
N SER A 153 9.47 9.28 6.00
CA SER A 153 8.69 8.62 7.05
C SER A 153 7.78 7.52 6.50
N LEU A 154 7.14 7.74 5.36
CA LEU A 154 6.36 6.69 4.68
C LEU A 154 7.25 5.53 4.21
N LYS A 155 8.41 5.84 3.62
CA LYS A 155 9.37 4.82 3.17
C LYS A 155 9.93 4.02 4.34
N PHE A 156 10.08 4.65 5.51
CA PHE A 156 10.52 3.98 6.73
C PHE A 156 9.55 2.89 7.17
N LEU A 157 8.24 3.12 7.13
CA LEU A 157 7.24 2.10 7.53
C LEU A 157 7.40 0.80 6.74
N ARG A 158 7.55 0.92 5.42
CA ARG A 158 7.75 -0.21 4.50
C ARG A 158 9.11 -0.87 4.69
N PHE A 159 10.15 -0.07 4.89
CA PHE A 159 11.47 -0.57 5.21
C PHE A 159 11.46 -1.37 6.51
N ALA A 160 10.88 -0.82 7.58
CA ALA A 160 10.87 -1.43 8.91
C ALA A 160 10.14 -2.78 8.89
N GLU A 161 8.97 -2.85 8.26
CA GLU A 161 8.26 -4.11 8.06
C GLU A 161 9.14 -5.14 7.33
N ASN A 162 9.68 -4.79 6.15
CA ASN A 162 10.47 -5.71 5.36
C ASN A 162 11.74 -6.15 6.11
N LYS A 163 12.41 -5.21 6.77
CA LYS A 163 13.66 -5.44 7.51
C LYS A 163 13.45 -6.37 8.69
N LEU A 164 12.38 -6.15 9.46
CA LEU A 164 12.11 -6.90 10.69
C LEU A 164 11.49 -8.26 10.41
N THR A 165 10.78 -8.42 9.29
CA THR A 165 10.26 -9.72 8.83
C THR A 165 11.26 -10.50 7.96
N SER A 166 12.43 -9.93 7.64
CA SER A 166 13.36 -10.50 6.66
C SER A 166 12.70 -10.77 5.30
N GLY A 167 11.81 -9.87 4.87
CA GLY A 167 11.06 -9.95 3.62
C GLY A 167 10.02 -11.06 3.57
N LYS A 168 9.49 -11.47 4.74
CA LYS A 168 8.43 -12.49 4.86
C LYS A 168 7.04 -11.90 5.06
N SER A 169 6.90 -10.58 5.12
CA SER A 169 5.59 -9.92 5.11
C SER A 169 4.84 -10.18 3.81
N ASP A 170 3.50 -10.03 3.85
CA ASP A 170 2.67 -10.07 2.65
C ASP A 170 3.17 -9.04 1.62
N PRO A 171 3.54 -9.45 0.38
CA PRO A 171 3.96 -8.53 -0.69
C PRO A 171 2.91 -7.48 -1.06
N SER A 172 1.63 -7.74 -0.74
CA SER A 172 0.51 -6.84 -0.98
C SER A 172 0.34 -5.83 0.15
N HIS A 173 0.88 -6.12 1.33
CA HIS A 173 0.86 -5.21 2.47
C HIS A 173 1.88 -4.08 2.24
N ASN A 174 1.35 -2.86 2.16
CA ASN A 174 2.13 -1.65 1.92
C ASN A 174 1.76 -0.62 2.99
N PRO A 175 2.38 -0.71 4.18
CA PRO A 175 2.12 0.20 5.29
C PRO A 175 2.22 1.66 4.87
N SER A 176 1.29 2.45 5.38
CA SER A 176 1.25 3.91 5.27
C SER A 176 0.44 4.47 6.42
N PHE A 177 0.59 5.76 6.68
CA PHE A 177 -0.18 6.49 7.67
C PHE A 177 -1.71 6.33 7.52
N LYS A 178 -2.21 6.05 6.30
CA LYS A 178 -3.64 5.89 6.01
C LYS A 178 -4.09 4.42 5.89
N SER A 179 -3.15 3.46 5.87
CA SER A 179 -3.45 2.04 5.61
C SER A 179 -3.06 1.10 6.74
N CYS A 180 -2.43 1.59 7.82
CA CYS A 180 -2.08 0.78 8.98
C CYS A 180 -3.31 0.44 9.86
N MET A 181 -4.26 -0.32 9.31
CA MET A 181 -5.50 -0.71 9.98
C MET A 181 -5.29 -1.95 10.86
N ILE A 182 -5.19 -1.73 12.16
CA ILE A 182 -4.98 -2.73 13.21
C ILE A 182 -6.31 -3.38 13.55
N ARG A 183 -6.32 -4.71 13.70
CA ARG A 183 -7.52 -5.46 14.16
C ARG A 183 -7.66 -5.38 15.68
N ILE A 184 -8.90 -5.26 16.14
CA ILE A 184 -9.25 -5.24 17.57
C ILE A 184 -9.36 -6.67 18.11
N PRO A 185 -8.54 -7.06 19.10
CA PRO A 185 -8.72 -8.36 19.75
C PRO A 185 -10.11 -8.52 20.39
N GLY A 186 -10.67 -9.73 20.34
CA GLY A 186 -12.05 -10.02 20.74
C GLY A 186 -13.10 -9.69 19.68
N SER A 187 -12.69 -9.16 18.52
CA SER A 187 -13.55 -9.01 17.33
C SER A 187 -13.42 -10.21 16.38
N TYR A 188 -14.20 -10.22 15.30
CA TYR A 188 -14.27 -11.32 14.34
C TYR A 188 -13.84 -10.91 12.93
N ASN A 189 -13.09 -11.76 12.24
CA ASN A 189 -12.69 -11.60 10.84
C ASN A 189 -13.70 -12.30 9.92
N SER A 190 -14.55 -11.53 9.23
CA SER A 190 -15.60 -12.08 8.36
C SER A 190 -15.08 -12.97 7.22
N LYS A 191 -13.80 -12.81 6.85
CA LYS A 191 -13.15 -13.61 5.80
C LYS A 191 -12.82 -15.05 6.21
N CYS A 192 -12.88 -15.36 7.51
CA CYS A 192 -12.54 -16.68 8.04
C CYS A 192 -13.80 -17.47 8.41
N SER A 193 -13.68 -18.80 8.45
CA SER A 193 -14.74 -19.67 8.95
C SER A 193 -15.06 -19.39 10.42
N SER A 194 -16.28 -19.68 10.85
CA SER A 194 -16.81 -19.31 12.17
C SER A 194 -16.00 -19.88 13.35
N ASP A 195 -15.32 -21.01 13.15
CA ASP A 195 -14.46 -21.68 14.12
C ASP A 195 -13.06 -21.04 14.27
N LYS A 196 -12.67 -20.14 13.35
CA LYS A 196 -11.32 -19.52 13.30
C LYS A 196 -11.33 -18.01 13.12
N ASN A 197 -12.48 -17.36 13.19
CA ASN A 197 -12.60 -15.94 12.86
C ASN A 197 -12.24 -14.98 14.01
N GLU A 198 -12.19 -15.43 15.25
CA GLU A 198 -11.89 -14.57 16.40
C GLU A 198 -10.44 -14.07 16.40
N VAL A 199 -10.29 -12.75 16.56
CA VAL A 199 -9.00 -12.05 16.66
C VAL A 199 -8.46 -12.19 18.09
N LYS A 200 -7.28 -12.81 18.24
CA LYS A 200 -6.75 -13.26 19.55
C LYS A 200 -5.37 -12.70 19.84
N ILE A 201 -5.12 -12.33 21.10
CA ILE A 201 -3.77 -11.93 21.53
C ILE A 201 -2.93 -13.20 21.72
N TYR A 202 -1.84 -13.29 20.98
CA TYR A 202 -0.84 -14.35 21.11
C TYR A 202 0.35 -13.93 21.97
N GLN A 203 0.72 -12.64 21.93
CA GLN A 203 1.76 -12.03 22.75
C GLN A 203 1.40 -10.57 23.02
N LYS A 204 1.66 -10.09 24.24
CA LYS A 204 1.48 -8.67 24.59
C LYS A 204 2.80 -7.92 24.40
N TRP A 205 2.67 -6.67 23.96
CA TRP A 205 3.74 -5.69 23.98
C TRP A 205 4.18 -5.43 25.42
N ASP A 206 5.48 -5.24 25.62
CA ASP A 206 6.11 -5.03 26.94
C ASP A 206 6.08 -3.57 27.43
N GLY A 207 5.47 -2.66 26.67
CA GLY A 207 5.43 -1.23 26.99
C GLY A 207 6.70 -0.47 26.60
N TYR A 208 7.75 -1.16 26.12
CA TYR A 208 8.99 -0.52 25.71
C TYR A 208 8.88 0.02 24.27
N ARG A 209 9.25 1.28 24.07
CA ARG A 209 9.33 1.94 22.76
C ARG A 209 10.81 2.07 22.36
N PRO A 210 11.34 1.16 21.51
CA PRO A 210 12.69 1.30 21.01
C PRO A 210 12.90 2.62 20.27
N PRO A 211 14.06 3.28 20.41
CA PRO A 211 14.34 4.49 19.64
C PRO A 211 14.57 4.16 18.17
N ILE A 212 14.00 4.99 17.28
CA ILE A 212 14.10 4.85 15.82
C ILE A 212 15.56 4.85 15.33
N SER A 213 16.46 5.49 16.08
CA SER A 213 17.90 5.57 15.79
C SER A 213 18.56 4.21 15.57
N LEU A 214 18.05 3.15 16.20
CA LEU A 214 18.53 1.77 16.01
C LEU A 214 18.33 1.25 14.57
N LEU A 215 17.42 1.87 13.81
CA LEU A 215 17.13 1.50 12.43
C LEU A 215 17.64 2.52 11.40
N LEU A 216 17.88 3.78 11.80
CA LEU A 216 18.19 4.88 10.88
C LEU A 216 19.41 4.63 9.99
N GLY A 217 20.50 4.09 10.52
CA GLY A 217 21.70 3.82 9.70
C GLY A 217 21.41 2.81 8.57
N SER A 218 20.68 1.74 8.89
CA SER A 218 20.29 0.74 7.89
C SER A 218 19.20 1.25 6.93
N PHE A 219 18.34 2.16 7.40
CA PHE A 219 17.33 2.81 6.59
C PHE A 219 17.94 3.79 5.59
N HIS A 220 18.91 4.60 6.01
CA HIS A 220 19.65 5.49 5.12
C HIS A 220 20.36 4.71 4.01
N ALA A 221 21.06 3.63 4.36
CA ALA A 221 21.69 2.75 3.37
C ALA A 221 20.67 2.16 2.37
N TYR A 222 19.46 1.80 2.86
CA TYR A 222 18.36 1.37 2.00
C TYR A 222 17.91 2.48 1.03
N LEU A 223 17.73 3.72 1.49
CA LEU A 223 17.32 4.83 0.63
C LEU A 223 18.36 5.15 -0.44
N VAL A 224 19.65 5.14 -0.08
CA VAL A 224 20.76 5.31 -1.04
C VAL A 224 20.74 4.21 -2.10
N ASP A 225 20.54 2.94 -1.71
CA ASP A 225 20.42 1.83 -2.65
C ASP A 225 19.21 1.98 -3.58
N GLN A 226 18.05 2.44 -3.07
CA GLN A 226 16.88 2.76 -3.92
C GLN A 226 17.21 3.85 -4.94
N LYS A 227 17.86 4.95 -4.51
CA LYS A 227 18.27 6.05 -5.39
C LYS A 227 19.24 5.57 -6.48
N ILE A 228 20.21 4.72 -6.12
CA ILE A 228 21.13 4.10 -7.10
C ILE A 228 20.38 3.23 -8.11
N LYS A 229 19.41 2.42 -7.65
CA LYS A 229 18.58 1.58 -8.52
C LYS A 229 17.75 2.42 -9.47
N GLU A 230 17.15 3.51 -8.99
CA GLU A 230 16.40 4.48 -9.80
C GLU A 230 17.30 5.15 -10.83
N MET A 231 18.50 5.63 -10.45
CA MET A 231 19.46 6.21 -11.39
C MET A 231 19.93 5.21 -12.44
N LYS A 232 20.26 3.97 -12.06
CA LYS A 232 20.64 2.91 -13.01
C LYS A 232 19.50 2.60 -13.97
N LEU A 233 18.26 2.61 -13.47
CA LEU A 233 17.07 2.44 -14.30
C LEU A 233 16.93 3.61 -15.27
N LYS A 234 17.04 4.85 -14.80
CA LYS A 234 16.98 6.06 -15.65
C LYS A 234 18.05 6.02 -16.74
N LYS A 235 19.29 5.66 -16.43
CA LYS A 235 20.36 5.49 -17.43
C LYS A 235 20.05 4.39 -18.45
N ARG A 236 19.43 3.28 -18.03
CA ARG A 236 18.98 2.21 -18.95
C ARG A 236 17.88 2.71 -19.88
N ILE A 237 16.98 3.55 -19.36
CA ILE A 237 15.92 4.20 -20.14
C ILE A 237 16.54 5.15 -21.16
N GLU A 238 17.39 6.07 -20.71
CA GLU A 238 18.11 7.01 -21.57
C GLU A 238 18.93 6.30 -22.67
N LYS A 239 19.63 5.20 -22.33
CA LYS A 239 20.37 4.41 -23.33
C LYS A 239 19.45 3.73 -24.36
N ARG A 240 18.25 3.31 -23.94
CA ARG A 240 17.32 2.56 -24.81
C ARG A 240 16.48 3.49 -25.70
N PHE A 241 16.19 4.70 -25.21
CA PHE A 241 15.26 5.63 -25.84
C PHE A 241 15.89 6.99 -26.20
N GLY A 242 17.19 7.16 -25.98
CA GLY A 242 17.94 8.36 -26.38
C GLY A 242 18.08 8.45 -27.90
N ASN A 243 17.55 9.53 -28.46
CA ASN A 243 17.65 9.99 -29.85
C ASN A 243 17.47 8.93 -30.95
N ALA A 244 16.53 8.00 -30.78
CA ALA A 244 16.06 7.17 -31.89
C ALA A 244 14.88 7.85 -32.59
N ALA A 245 15.18 8.58 -33.66
CA ALA A 245 14.19 9.07 -34.59
C ALA A 245 13.47 7.90 -35.30
N GLN A 246 12.14 7.99 -35.32
CA GLN A 246 11.21 7.48 -36.34
C GLN A 246 11.41 6.06 -36.89
N GLN A 247 10.65 5.10 -36.33
CA GLN A 247 9.98 4.07 -37.15
C GLN A 247 8.53 3.91 -36.70
N SER A 248 7.60 4.07 -37.66
CA SER A 248 6.16 4.20 -37.46
C SER A 248 5.46 2.87 -37.23
N ASN A 249 5.73 2.21 -36.11
CA ASN A 249 4.82 1.17 -35.63
C ASN A 249 3.67 1.86 -34.91
N SER A 250 2.64 2.27 -35.65
CA SER A 250 1.42 2.82 -35.07
C SER A 250 0.33 1.75 -34.99
N ILE A 251 -0.41 1.75 -33.89
CA ILE A 251 -1.59 0.88 -33.72
C ILE A 251 -2.80 1.81 -33.74
N HIS A 252 -3.55 1.77 -34.84
CA HIS A 252 -4.56 2.79 -35.17
C HIS A 252 -5.57 3.04 -34.04
N TRP A 253 -6.15 1.99 -33.45
CA TRP A 253 -7.14 2.14 -32.38
C TRP A 253 -6.56 2.76 -31.09
N ILE A 254 -5.25 2.60 -30.84
CA ILE A 254 -4.57 3.22 -29.69
C ILE A 254 -4.29 4.69 -29.98
N GLU A 255 -3.96 5.04 -31.22
CA GLU A 255 -3.84 6.45 -31.64
C GLU A 255 -5.19 7.18 -31.53
N THR A 256 -6.30 6.53 -31.92
CA THR A 256 -7.65 7.07 -31.68
C THR A 256 -7.90 7.29 -30.19
N LEU A 257 -7.53 6.32 -29.33
CA LEU A 257 -7.65 6.48 -27.88
C LEU A 257 -6.84 7.69 -27.36
N LEU A 258 -5.63 7.92 -27.85
CA LEU A 258 -4.80 9.09 -27.47
C LEU A 258 -5.42 10.44 -27.87
N GLN A 259 -6.31 10.47 -28.87
CA GLN A 259 -7.05 11.68 -29.24
C GLN A 259 -8.41 11.79 -28.56
N THR A 260 -8.92 10.68 -28.01
CA THR A 260 -10.27 10.58 -27.49
C THR A 260 -10.27 10.71 -25.96
N PRO A 261 -10.86 11.77 -25.38
CA PRO A 261 -11.04 11.83 -23.94
C PRO A 261 -12.07 10.80 -23.47
N ILE A 262 -11.80 10.19 -22.31
CA ILE A 262 -12.67 9.19 -21.67
C ILE A 262 -12.90 9.55 -20.20
N GLU A 263 -14.10 9.31 -19.70
CA GLU A 263 -14.46 9.63 -18.32
C GLU A 263 -13.95 8.57 -17.33
N ASP A 264 -14.29 7.29 -17.54
CA ASP A 264 -13.90 6.19 -16.68
C ASP A 264 -12.81 5.31 -17.33
N TYR A 265 -12.21 4.43 -16.52
CA TYR A 265 -11.15 3.48 -16.93
C TYR A 265 -9.80 4.08 -17.35
N ARG A 266 -9.59 5.39 -17.15
CA ARG A 266 -8.31 6.08 -17.42
C ARG A 266 -7.08 5.39 -16.83
N LYS A 267 -7.21 4.90 -15.58
CA LYS A 267 -6.15 4.14 -14.89
C LYS A 267 -5.77 2.87 -15.66
N ASN A 268 -6.77 2.15 -16.17
CA ASN A 268 -6.56 0.91 -16.94
C ASN A 268 -6.02 1.22 -18.33
N ALA A 269 -6.56 2.24 -19.01
CA ALA A 269 -6.06 2.69 -20.31
C ALA A 269 -4.57 3.06 -20.24
N ILE A 270 -4.16 3.82 -19.23
CA ILE A 270 -2.76 4.19 -19.03
C ILE A 270 -1.90 2.96 -18.74
N GLY A 271 -2.27 2.15 -17.74
CA GLY A 271 -1.43 1.04 -17.28
C GLY A 271 -1.33 -0.12 -18.28
N LEU A 272 -2.39 -0.40 -19.03
CA LEU A 272 -2.49 -1.60 -19.89
C LEU A 272 -2.28 -1.31 -21.37
N ILE A 273 -2.51 -0.08 -21.82
CA ILE A 273 -2.56 0.26 -23.25
C ILE A 273 -1.56 1.37 -23.58
N LEU A 274 -1.81 2.60 -23.12
CA LEU A 274 -1.07 3.78 -23.56
C LEU A 274 0.41 3.69 -23.19
N THR A 275 0.70 3.34 -21.93
CA THR A 275 2.07 3.28 -21.47
C THR A 275 2.89 2.18 -22.16
N PRO A 276 2.42 0.91 -22.20
CA PRO A 276 3.06 -0.12 -23.01
C PRO A 276 3.24 0.24 -24.49
N TYR A 277 2.25 0.89 -25.10
CA TYR A 277 2.29 1.30 -26.50
C TYR A 277 3.37 2.35 -26.76
N LEU A 278 3.33 3.47 -26.03
CA LEU A 278 4.25 4.58 -26.19
C LEU A 278 5.71 4.14 -25.98
N ILE A 279 5.95 3.35 -24.93
CA ILE A 279 7.30 2.88 -24.59
C ILE A 279 7.76 1.73 -25.48
N ASN A 280 6.98 0.65 -25.60
CA ASN A 280 7.49 -0.60 -26.17
C ASN A 280 7.18 -0.76 -27.67
N ILE A 281 6.19 -0.03 -28.21
CA ILE A 281 5.85 -0.04 -29.64
C ILE A 281 6.38 1.22 -30.32
N ARG A 282 5.96 2.41 -29.89
CA ARG A 282 6.37 3.69 -30.49
C ARG A 282 7.80 4.10 -30.17
N LYS A 283 8.40 3.49 -29.14
CA LYS A 283 9.78 3.76 -28.69
C LYS A 283 10.05 5.24 -28.40
N ILE A 284 9.03 6.00 -27.99
CA ILE A 284 9.23 7.40 -27.62
C ILE A 284 9.93 7.50 -26.27
N SER A 285 10.57 8.65 -26.01
CA SER A 285 11.30 8.88 -24.78
C SER A 285 10.35 8.82 -23.56
N TYR A 286 10.91 8.56 -22.38
CA TYR A 286 10.14 8.54 -21.14
C TYR A 286 9.44 9.89 -20.88
N ASP A 287 10.16 11.00 -21.08
CA ASP A 287 9.66 12.34 -20.82
C ASP A 287 8.58 12.75 -21.84
N ASP A 288 8.73 12.37 -23.11
CA ASP A 288 7.69 12.59 -24.12
C ASP A 288 6.45 11.73 -23.84
N ALA A 289 6.65 10.46 -23.46
CA ALA A 289 5.54 9.57 -23.11
C ALA A 289 4.78 10.06 -21.88
N PHE A 290 5.50 10.57 -20.88
CA PHE A 290 4.91 11.21 -19.71
C PHE A 290 4.09 12.43 -20.12
N SER A 291 4.64 13.31 -20.94
CA SER A 291 3.97 14.53 -21.42
C SER A 291 2.71 14.21 -22.23
N ILE A 292 2.79 13.27 -23.18
CA ILE A 292 1.64 12.82 -23.99
C ILE A 292 0.51 12.27 -23.12
N ILE A 293 0.82 11.40 -22.15
CA ILE A 293 -0.20 10.85 -21.25
C ILE A 293 -0.80 11.93 -20.36
N ARG A 294 0.03 12.88 -19.91
CA ARG A 294 -0.43 14.00 -19.07
C ARG A 294 -1.38 14.91 -19.85
N GLU A 295 -1.05 15.25 -21.08
CA GLU A 295 -1.93 16.02 -21.98
C GLU A 295 -3.25 15.30 -22.26
N TRP A 296 -3.20 14.00 -22.54
CA TRP A 296 -4.40 13.18 -22.71
C TRP A 296 -5.29 13.18 -21.46
N LEU A 297 -4.69 13.08 -20.27
CA LEU A 297 -5.43 13.18 -19.01
C LEU A 297 -6.05 14.56 -18.79
N THR A 298 -5.35 15.63 -19.16
CA THR A 298 -5.90 17.00 -19.10
C THR A 298 -7.17 17.10 -19.93
N LYS A 299 -7.18 16.57 -21.17
CA LYS A 299 -8.39 16.50 -22.01
C LYS A 299 -9.49 15.67 -21.33
N CYS A 300 -9.15 14.56 -20.69
CA CYS A 300 -10.13 13.74 -19.99
C CYS A 300 -10.71 14.43 -18.73
N ASN A 301 -9.96 15.32 -18.09
CA ASN A 301 -10.42 16.03 -16.90
C ASN A 301 -11.55 17.01 -17.20
N GLU A 302 -11.70 17.44 -18.46
CA GLU A 302 -12.87 18.21 -18.92
C GLU A 302 -14.17 17.42 -18.81
N LEU A 303 -14.12 16.08 -18.92
CA LEU A 303 -15.30 15.21 -18.77
C LEU A 303 -15.60 14.91 -17.29
N ARG A 304 -14.56 14.58 -16.52
CA ARG A 304 -14.66 14.36 -15.07
C ARG A 304 -13.31 14.52 -14.42
N HIS A 305 -13.24 15.40 -13.44
CA HIS A 305 -12.01 15.68 -12.70
C HIS A 305 -11.47 14.43 -11.98
N LEU A 306 -10.15 14.21 -12.03
CA LEU A 306 -9.45 13.16 -11.29
C LEU A 306 -8.85 13.69 -10.00
N ASP A 307 -8.74 12.84 -8.99
CA ASP A 307 -8.04 13.17 -7.74
C ASP A 307 -6.61 13.69 -8.01
N SER A 308 -6.18 14.64 -7.18
CA SER A 308 -4.81 15.14 -7.16
C SER A 308 -3.82 14.00 -6.90
N ASN A 309 -2.73 13.95 -7.68
CA ASN A 309 -1.67 12.92 -7.71
C ASN A 309 -1.80 11.79 -8.76
N PHE A 310 -2.18 12.14 -10.00
CA PHE A 310 -2.12 11.19 -11.13
C PHE A 310 -0.71 11.06 -11.74
N ASP A 311 0.15 12.07 -11.60
CA ASP A 311 1.52 12.07 -12.13
C ASP A 311 2.35 10.88 -11.62
N TYR A 312 2.25 10.55 -10.32
CA TYR A 312 2.90 9.37 -9.75
C TYR A 312 2.47 8.08 -10.46
N ARG A 313 1.18 7.95 -10.81
CA ARG A 313 0.65 6.76 -11.49
C ARG A 313 1.16 6.64 -12.93
N ILE A 314 1.27 7.77 -13.65
CA ILE A 314 1.85 7.78 -14.99
C ILE A 314 3.30 7.32 -14.91
N LYS A 315 4.10 7.94 -14.03
CA LYS A 315 5.51 7.58 -13.80
C LYS A 315 5.65 6.09 -13.47
N ASN A 316 4.89 5.58 -12.50
CA ASN A 316 4.93 4.17 -12.10
C ASN A 316 4.52 3.21 -13.24
N SER A 317 3.53 3.60 -14.06
CA SER A 317 3.11 2.81 -15.23
C SER A 317 4.23 2.76 -16.27
N LEU A 318 4.85 3.91 -16.58
CA LEU A 318 6.00 4.02 -17.50
C LEU A 318 7.16 3.15 -17.04
N TYR A 319 7.52 3.23 -15.77
CA TYR A 319 8.55 2.37 -15.18
C TYR A 319 8.21 0.89 -15.32
N THR A 320 6.96 0.50 -15.06
CA THR A 320 6.52 -0.89 -15.17
C THR A 320 6.61 -1.38 -16.62
N ALA A 321 6.14 -0.59 -17.58
CA ALA A 321 6.20 -0.93 -19.00
C ALA A 321 7.64 -1.10 -19.49
N ILE A 322 8.56 -0.23 -19.06
CA ILE A 322 9.99 -0.32 -19.37
C ILE A 322 10.60 -1.57 -18.77
N LYS A 323 10.38 -1.79 -17.46
CA LYS A 323 11.01 -2.88 -16.70
C LYS A 323 10.55 -4.24 -17.19
N LYS A 324 9.24 -4.42 -17.40
CA LYS A 324 8.64 -5.69 -17.80
C LYS A 324 8.57 -5.90 -19.31
N GLN A 325 8.88 -4.87 -20.10
CA GLN A 325 8.75 -4.88 -21.56
C GLN A 325 7.36 -5.34 -22.03
N THR A 326 6.32 -4.97 -21.27
CA THR A 326 4.95 -5.37 -21.59
C THR A 326 4.49 -4.70 -22.87
N LEU A 327 3.91 -5.49 -23.77
CA LEU A 327 3.21 -4.96 -24.95
C LEU A 327 1.83 -4.42 -24.55
N PRO A 328 1.25 -3.48 -25.30
CA PRO A 328 -0.11 -3.02 -25.05
C PRO A 328 -1.09 -4.19 -25.11
N MET A 329 -2.07 -4.16 -24.22
CA MET A 329 -3.16 -5.13 -24.20
C MET A 329 -3.84 -5.13 -25.57
N ARG A 330 -3.97 -6.32 -26.15
CA ARG A 330 -4.67 -6.50 -27.42
C ARG A 330 -6.16 -6.26 -27.24
N LEU A 331 -6.83 -5.81 -28.31
CA LEU A 331 -8.24 -5.42 -28.28
C LEU A 331 -9.16 -6.61 -27.92
N ASP A 332 -8.89 -7.80 -28.47
CA ASP A 332 -9.55 -9.08 -28.14
C ASP A 332 -9.46 -9.46 -26.64
N THR A 333 -8.30 -9.19 -26.03
CA THR A 333 -8.05 -9.46 -24.62
C THR A 333 -8.76 -8.41 -23.74
N LEU A 334 -8.87 -7.18 -24.23
CA LEU A 334 -9.56 -6.09 -23.55
C LEU A 334 -11.07 -6.36 -23.47
N GLU A 335 -11.67 -6.93 -24.50
CA GLU A 335 -13.08 -7.35 -24.50
C GLU A 335 -13.41 -8.27 -23.30
N ASN A 336 -12.52 -9.23 -23.03
CA ASN A 336 -12.69 -10.21 -21.97
C ASN A 336 -12.36 -9.65 -20.57
N LYS A 337 -11.35 -8.77 -20.46
CA LYS A 337 -10.83 -8.30 -19.17
C LYS A 337 -11.37 -6.95 -18.72
N ASN A 338 -11.86 -6.13 -19.65
CA ASN A 338 -12.41 -4.81 -19.38
C ASN A 338 -13.43 -4.45 -20.48
N ARG A 339 -14.55 -5.20 -20.48
CA ARG A 339 -15.61 -5.14 -21.50
C ARG A 339 -16.17 -3.73 -21.71
N GLU A 340 -16.28 -2.94 -20.64
CA GLU A 340 -16.77 -1.56 -20.72
C GLU A 340 -15.79 -0.62 -21.43
N LEU A 341 -14.49 -0.70 -21.13
CA LEU A 341 -13.48 0.07 -21.87
C LEU A 341 -13.43 -0.38 -23.34
N HIS A 342 -13.55 -1.68 -23.61
CA HIS A 342 -13.63 -2.20 -24.98
C HIS A 342 -14.83 -1.65 -25.74
N ARG A 343 -16.02 -1.67 -25.12
CA ARG A 343 -17.26 -1.12 -25.70
C ARG A 343 -17.11 0.35 -26.04
N LEU A 344 -16.62 1.15 -25.09
CA LEU A 344 -16.40 2.59 -25.28
C LEU A 344 -15.45 2.88 -26.45
N LEU A 345 -14.36 2.11 -26.56
CA LEU A 345 -13.40 2.25 -27.66
C LEU A 345 -14.02 1.88 -29.01
N THR A 346 -14.80 0.80 -29.06
CA THR A 346 -15.43 0.27 -30.29
C THR A 346 -16.54 1.19 -30.80
N GLU A 347 -17.36 1.75 -29.91
CA GLU A 347 -18.42 2.70 -30.27
C GLU A 347 -17.81 3.97 -30.87
N LYS A 348 -16.73 4.50 -30.27
CA LYS A 348 -16.07 5.72 -30.76
C LYS A 348 -15.27 5.52 -32.06
N THR A 349 -14.61 4.37 -32.25
CA THR A 349 -13.93 4.07 -33.53
C THR A 349 -14.91 3.87 -34.70
N LYS A 350 -16.13 3.36 -34.46
CA LYS A 350 -17.16 3.26 -35.50
C LYS A 350 -17.70 4.63 -35.95
N VAL A 351 -17.85 5.58 -35.03
CA VAL A 351 -18.33 6.94 -35.35
C VAL A 351 -17.32 7.70 -36.22
N GLU A 352 -16.02 7.58 -35.96
CA GLU A 352 -14.98 8.20 -36.79
C GLU A 352 -14.85 7.56 -38.18
N GLY A 353 -15.16 6.27 -38.32
CA GLY A 353 -15.17 5.55 -39.60
C GLY A 353 -16.34 5.91 -40.53
N MET A 354 -17.41 6.54 -40.02
CA MET A 354 -18.54 7.03 -40.82
C MET A 354 -18.39 8.51 -41.23
N LEU A 355 -17.35 9.21 -40.74
CA LEU A 355 -17.05 10.62 -41.02
C LEU A 355 -15.86 10.81 -41.99
N LYS A 356 -15.35 9.71 -42.58
CA LYS A 356 -14.43 9.70 -43.73
C LYS A 356 -15.15 9.14 -44.93
#